data_AF-A0AAD7FER3-F1
#
_entry.id   AF-A0AAD7FER3-F1
#
_cell.length_a   1.000
_cell.length_b   1.000
_cell.length_c   1.000
_cell.angle_alpha   90.00
_cell.angle_beta   90.00
_cell.angle_gamma   90.00
#
_symmetry.space_group_name_H-M   'P 1'
#
loop_
_entity.id
_entity.type
_entity.pdbx_description
1 polymer ?
#
loop_
_entity_poly.entity_id
_entity_poly.type
_entity_poly.pdbx_seq_one_letter_code
_entity_poly.pdbx_strand_id
1 'polypeptide(L)'
;MATLPPYASSSGEARLEQTPLRASPRHQTGNYLKKSGRDVLVLTNQDSCAPVPTYGRRGGIMGFVALENRESVDEVVLKINGSMVMISEGGSLETKLIDDSYTLWSSARAHTASCPSAVPFSVVLPSRFQDDQHISHPLPPTYSLTIPQFFFRVSYSISVVIIKTISTKFNYCPRSSAPMPIQSTSDFFSDLKTMPEEWRQVVSPVAPRPRASVRPLNLHLFLPSAGTFGLTDSIPIHIQLTGPAESLQAFLPEDAKVPVSATLTRQVFVNLNGRSKSTQRLVIGHARLVPHPPQPNEFEASLDWGGVLTCSNPETLVGMFDVGCVRVQDFIAVDLRPRDVLKYGNMRMLHPIRLVTDSWFVPS
;
A
#
# COMPACT_ATOMS: atom_id res chain seq x y z
N MET A 1 15.00 23.96 -1.42
CA MET A 1 14.76 22.52 -1.17
C MET A 1 13.83 22.40 0.02
N ALA A 2 12.58 22.01 -0.17
CA ALA A 2 11.68 21.74 0.95
C ALA A 2 12.13 20.44 1.62
N THR A 3 12.69 20.53 2.82
CA THR A 3 12.94 19.38 3.69
C THR A 3 11.59 18.72 3.98
N LEU A 4 11.40 17.50 3.47
CA LEU A 4 10.29 16.65 3.88
C LEU A 4 10.32 16.56 5.42
N PRO A 5 9.20 16.79 6.12
CA PRO A 5 9.18 16.71 7.57
C PRO A 5 9.71 15.34 8.01
N PRO A 6 10.59 15.28 9.04
CA PRO A 6 11.01 14.01 9.61
C PRO A 6 9.76 13.24 10.00
N TYR A 7 9.71 11.98 9.57
CA TYR A 7 8.60 11.09 9.86
C TYR A 7 8.42 11.05 11.38
N ALA A 8 7.39 11.72 11.90
CA ALA A 8 6.84 11.33 13.17
C ALA A 8 6.35 9.92 12.93
N SER A 9 7.05 8.93 13.49
CA SER A 9 6.41 7.69 13.88
C SER A 9 5.27 8.10 14.80
N SER A 10 4.10 8.41 14.22
CA SER A 10 2.91 8.60 15.02
C SER A 10 2.72 7.28 15.74
N SER A 11 3.00 7.34 17.03
CA SER A 11 2.96 6.30 18.04
C SER A 11 1.50 5.84 18.29
N GLY A 12 0.77 5.61 17.20
CA GLY A 12 -0.59 5.09 17.15
C GLY A 12 -0.65 3.72 16.47
N GLU A 13 0.48 3.06 16.23
CA GLU A 13 0.48 1.60 16.09
C GLU A 13 0.24 1.01 17.49
N ALA A 14 -0.98 1.15 18.00
CA ALA A 14 -1.48 0.21 18.98
C ALA A 14 -1.42 -1.14 18.26
N ARG A 15 -0.41 -1.94 18.60
CA ARG A 15 -0.26 -3.32 18.12
C ARG A 15 -1.61 -4.00 18.32
N LEU A 16 -2.28 -4.21 17.19
CA LEU A 16 -3.52 -4.95 17.01
C LEU A 16 -3.30 -6.44 17.36
N GLU A 17 -2.82 -6.73 18.57
CA GLU A 17 -2.92 -8.07 19.15
C GLU A 17 -4.35 -8.30 19.69
N GLN A 18 -5.19 -7.26 19.76
CA GLN A 18 -6.50 -7.33 20.41
C GLN A 18 -7.74 -6.96 19.60
N THR A 19 -7.67 -6.29 18.44
CA THR A 19 -8.92 -6.17 17.65
C THR A 19 -9.24 -7.54 17.05
N PRO A 20 -10.47 -8.04 17.26
CA PRO A 20 -10.82 -9.40 16.90
C PRO A 20 -10.65 -9.58 15.40
N LEU A 21 -9.55 -10.24 15.02
CA LEU A 21 -9.32 -10.80 13.70
C LEU A 21 -10.39 -11.88 13.47
N ARG A 22 -11.61 -11.46 13.08
CA ARG A 22 -12.30 -12.25 12.08
C ARG A 22 -11.60 -11.91 10.77
N ALA A 23 -10.47 -12.58 10.54
CA ALA A 23 -10.28 -13.10 9.20
C ALA A 23 -11.62 -13.74 8.85
N SER A 24 -12.41 -13.14 7.97
CA SER A 24 -13.19 -13.99 7.10
C SER A 24 -12.10 -14.77 6.40
N PRO A 25 -11.87 -16.05 6.78
CA PRO A 25 -11.08 -16.87 5.93
C PRO A 25 -11.99 -16.91 4.70
N ARG A 26 -11.59 -16.27 3.60
CA ARG A 26 -11.64 -17.08 2.38
C ARG A 26 -10.93 -18.34 2.81
N HIS A 27 -11.68 -19.38 3.15
CA HIS A 27 -11.16 -20.60 3.74
C HIS A 27 -10.16 -21.10 2.73
N GLN A 28 -8.89 -20.76 2.96
CA GLN A 28 -7.79 -21.20 2.14
C GLN A 28 -7.67 -22.68 2.50
N THR A 29 -8.49 -23.50 1.88
CA THR A 29 -8.55 -24.95 2.04
C THR A 29 -8.05 -25.65 0.78
N GLY A 30 -7.72 -24.87 -0.25
CA GLY A 30 -7.14 -25.35 -1.48
C GLY A 30 -5.68 -25.77 -1.30
N ASN A 31 -5.20 -26.52 -2.28
CA ASN A 31 -3.81 -26.92 -2.40
C ASN A 31 -3.24 -26.36 -3.70
N TYR A 32 -2.01 -25.87 -3.66
CA TYR A 32 -1.23 -25.53 -4.85
C TYR A 32 -0.26 -26.68 -5.16
N LEU A 33 -0.24 -27.13 -6.42
CA LEU A 33 0.60 -28.25 -6.85
C LEU A 33 1.63 -27.78 -7.87
N LYS A 34 2.90 -28.11 -7.64
CA LYS A 34 3.99 -27.89 -8.59
C LYS A 34 4.71 -29.21 -8.86
N LYS A 35 4.70 -29.65 -10.13
CA LYS A 35 5.39 -30.87 -10.57
C LYS A 35 6.76 -30.54 -11.17
N SER A 36 7.71 -31.44 -10.97
CA SER A 36 9.01 -31.45 -11.68
C SER A 36 9.36 -32.88 -12.05
N GLY A 37 9.12 -33.25 -13.31
CA GLY A 37 9.14 -34.65 -13.71
C GLY A 37 8.06 -35.44 -12.97
N ARG A 38 8.49 -36.36 -12.12
CA ARG A 38 7.61 -37.26 -11.35
C ARG A 38 7.42 -36.83 -9.88
N ASP A 39 8.24 -35.91 -9.40
CA ASP A 39 8.15 -35.39 -8.04
C ASP A 39 7.16 -34.21 -7.97
N VAL A 40 6.49 -34.05 -6.83
CA VAL A 40 5.43 -33.06 -6.65
C VAL A 40 5.62 -32.30 -5.33
N LEU A 41 5.68 -30.97 -5.42
CA LEU A 41 5.54 -30.07 -4.28
C LEU A 41 4.07 -29.71 -4.11
N VAL A 42 3.52 -29.99 -2.93
CA VAL A 42 2.15 -29.60 -2.55
C VAL A 42 2.22 -28.57 -1.44
N LEU A 43 1.63 -27.40 -1.66
CA LEU A 43 1.48 -26.33 -0.66
C LEU A 43 0.02 -26.27 -0.24
N THR A 44 -0.24 -26.41 1.05
CA THR A 44 -1.60 -26.41 1.61
C THR A 44 -2.04 -25.01 2.00
N ASN A 45 -3.33 -24.89 2.32
CA ASN A 45 -3.97 -23.64 2.72
C ASN A 45 -3.77 -22.51 1.72
N GLN A 46 -4.07 -22.79 0.45
CA GLN A 46 -4.04 -21.82 -0.63
C GLN A 46 -5.46 -21.47 -1.09
N ASP A 47 -5.62 -20.31 -1.72
CA ASP A 47 -6.85 -19.98 -2.45
C ASP A 47 -6.93 -20.92 -3.67
N SER A 48 -8.05 -21.64 -3.82
CA SER A 48 -8.26 -22.65 -4.86
C SER A 48 -8.13 -22.09 -6.28
N CYS A 49 -8.31 -20.78 -6.45
CA CYS A 49 -8.26 -20.11 -7.74
C CYS A 49 -6.97 -19.29 -7.95
N ALA A 50 -6.05 -19.28 -6.97
CA ALA A 50 -4.85 -18.47 -7.10
C ALA A 50 -3.82 -19.14 -8.04
N PRO A 51 -3.30 -18.41 -9.06
CA PRO A 51 -2.31 -18.96 -9.99
C PRO A 51 -0.94 -19.17 -9.34
N VAL A 52 -0.69 -18.51 -8.21
CA VAL A 52 0.52 -18.64 -7.40
C VAL A 52 0.15 -18.66 -5.92
N PRO A 53 0.91 -19.37 -5.07
CA PRO A 53 0.72 -19.34 -3.63
C PRO A 53 0.81 -17.91 -3.09
N THR A 54 0.05 -17.61 -2.03
CA THR A 54 0.03 -16.29 -1.41
C THR A 54 0.14 -16.40 0.10
N TYR A 55 1.07 -15.65 0.70
CA TYR A 55 1.34 -15.67 2.13
C TYR A 55 1.32 -14.26 2.70
N GLY A 56 0.79 -14.12 3.91
CA GLY A 56 0.79 -12.87 4.67
C GLY A 56 2.01 -12.72 5.59
N ARG A 57 1.97 -11.68 6.42
CA ARG A 57 2.96 -11.45 7.48
C ARG A 57 2.99 -12.64 8.44
N ARG A 58 4.17 -13.21 8.68
CA ARG A 58 4.33 -14.44 9.48
C ARG A 58 3.44 -15.61 8.99
N GLY A 59 3.15 -15.64 7.69
CA GLY A 59 2.38 -16.73 7.08
C GLY A 59 3.10 -18.07 7.25
N GLY A 60 2.36 -19.08 7.67
CA GLY A 60 2.84 -20.47 7.72
C GLY A 60 2.85 -21.07 6.32
N ILE A 61 4.01 -21.51 5.86
CA ILE A 61 4.18 -22.29 4.65
C ILE A 61 4.12 -23.76 5.07
N MET A 62 3.02 -24.42 4.72
CA MET A 62 2.75 -25.82 5.05
C MET A 62 2.58 -26.63 3.78
N GLY A 63 3.02 -27.88 3.81
CA GLY A 63 2.97 -28.73 2.64
C GLY A 63 3.69 -30.05 2.81
N PHE A 64 3.87 -30.74 1.70
CA PHE A 64 4.73 -31.91 1.62
C PHE A 64 5.32 -32.03 0.21
N VAL A 65 6.41 -32.80 0.13
CA VAL A 65 7.06 -33.16 -1.13
C VAL A 65 6.83 -34.64 -1.36
N ALA A 66 6.12 -34.98 -2.44
CA ALA A 66 5.91 -36.36 -2.87
C ALA A 66 7.01 -36.77 -3.85
N LEU A 67 7.66 -37.90 -3.57
CA LEU A 67 8.84 -38.40 -4.27
C LEU A 67 8.56 -39.75 -4.91
N GLU A 68 8.89 -39.90 -6.18
CA GLU A 68 8.72 -41.18 -6.86
C GLU A 68 9.97 -42.07 -6.74
N ASN A 69 11.15 -41.54 -7.06
CA ASN A 69 12.41 -42.28 -6.94
C ASN A 69 13.09 -41.96 -5.61
N ARG A 70 12.92 -42.85 -4.62
CA ARG A 70 13.33 -42.63 -3.23
C ARG A 70 14.71 -43.20 -2.89
N GLU A 71 15.23 -44.09 -3.72
CA GLU A 71 16.49 -44.81 -3.47
C GLU A 71 17.71 -43.97 -3.78
N SER A 72 17.60 -43.03 -4.73
CA SER A 72 18.68 -42.12 -5.10
C SER A 72 18.67 -40.80 -4.31
N VAL A 73 17.80 -40.65 -3.32
CA VAL A 73 17.67 -39.40 -2.56
C VAL A 73 18.60 -39.44 -1.37
N ASP A 74 19.57 -38.52 -1.34
CA ASP A 74 20.50 -38.36 -0.20
C ASP A 74 20.01 -37.31 0.80
N GLU A 75 19.39 -36.24 0.31
CA GLU A 75 18.90 -35.14 1.11
C GLU A 75 17.66 -34.48 0.46
N VAL A 76 16.75 -33.97 1.29
CA VAL A 76 15.62 -33.13 0.88
C VAL A 76 15.72 -31.83 1.64
N VAL A 77 16.02 -30.73 0.94
CA VAL A 77 16.20 -29.40 1.54
C VAL A 77 15.14 -28.43 1.01
N LEU A 78 14.34 -27.85 1.91
CA LEU A 78 13.45 -26.74 1.60
C LEU A 78 14.22 -25.43 1.74
N LYS A 79 14.20 -24.61 0.69
CA LYS A 79 14.77 -23.25 0.68
C LYS A 79 13.68 -22.22 0.44
N ILE A 80 13.73 -21.13 1.19
CA ILE A 80 12.85 -19.98 1.04
C ILE A 80 13.74 -18.78 0.72
N ASN A 81 13.56 -18.24 -0.48
CA ASN A 81 14.37 -17.13 -0.96
C ASN A 81 13.48 -15.91 -1.18
N GLY A 82 13.94 -14.75 -0.72
CA GLY A 82 13.36 -13.45 -1.02
C GLY A 82 14.47 -12.53 -1.50
N SER A 83 14.24 -11.82 -2.59
CA SER A 83 15.19 -10.82 -3.08
C SER A 83 14.50 -9.56 -3.55
N MET A 84 15.22 -8.47 -3.41
CA MET A 84 14.88 -7.15 -3.91
C MET A 84 15.92 -6.77 -4.95
N VAL A 85 15.49 -6.55 -6.18
CA VAL A 85 16.34 -6.16 -7.30
C VAL A 85 15.96 -4.76 -7.73
N MET A 86 16.96 -3.90 -7.85
CA MET A 86 16.85 -2.54 -8.32
C MET A 86 17.82 -2.34 -9.49
N ILE A 87 17.33 -1.85 -10.63
CA ILE A 87 18.15 -1.58 -11.80
C ILE A 87 17.91 -0.12 -12.21
N SER A 88 18.99 0.62 -12.42
CA SER A 88 18.98 2.00 -12.89
C SER A 88 20.06 2.22 -13.96
N GLU A 89 20.09 3.39 -14.59
CA GLU A 89 21.17 3.75 -15.54
C GLU A 89 22.57 3.63 -14.92
N GLY A 90 22.70 3.81 -13.60
CA GLY A 90 23.97 3.73 -12.88
C GLY A 90 24.37 2.33 -12.41
N GLY A 91 23.56 1.29 -12.71
CA GLY A 91 23.83 -0.09 -12.31
C GLY A 91 22.67 -0.79 -11.62
N SER A 92 22.93 -2.01 -11.14
CA SER A 92 21.97 -2.86 -10.44
C SER A 92 22.40 -3.12 -8.99
N LEU A 93 21.44 -3.06 -8.07
CA LEU A 93 21.58 -3.47 -6.67
C LEU A 93 20.63 -4.63 -6.40
N GLU A 94 21.15 -5.72 -5.86
CA GLU A 94 20.36 -6.85 -5.37
C GLU A 94 20.57 -7.01 -3.87
N THR A 95 19.48 -7.06 -3.11
CA THR A 95 19.49 -7.27 -1.67
C THR A 95 18.72 -8.55 -1.36
N LYS A 96 19.36 -9.46 -0.61
CA LYS A 96 18.69 -10.66 -0.09
C LYS A 96 17.77 -10.26 1.07
N LEU A 97 16.50 -10.60 0.94
CA LEU A 97 15.48 -10.38 1.98
C LEU A 97 15.32 -11.62 2.87
N ILE A 98 15.40 -12.81 2.27
CA ILE A 98 15.30 -14.11 2.95
C ILE A 98 16.24 -15.09 2.23
N ASP A 99 16.99 -15.88 2.98
CA ASP A 99 17.87 -16.96 2.48
C ASP A 99 17.85 -18.12 3.49
N ASP A 100 16.65 -18.64 3.75
CA ASP A 100 16.44 -19.67 4.76
C ASP A 100 16.52 -21.06 4.10
N SER A 101 17.16 -22.02 4.78
CA SER A 101 17.25 -23.41 4.35
C SER A 101 16.93 -24.38 5.48
N TYR A 102 16.13 -25.40 5.19
CA TYR A 102 15.63 -26.39 6.14
C TYR A 102 15.83 -27.80 5.57
N THR A 103 16.72 -28.60 6.16
CA THR A 103 16.86 -30.02 5.81
C THR A 103 15.65 -30.78 6.36
N LEU A 104 14.77 -31.22 5.46
CA LEU A 104 13.56 -31.97 5.79
C LEU A 104 13.84 -33.45 6.00
N TRP A 105 14.80 -34.00 5.25
CA TRP A 105 15.24 -35.38 5.36
C TRP A 105 16.70 -35.52 4.89
N SER A 106 17.45 -36.46 5.49
CA SER A 106 18.83 -36.78 5.09
C SER A 106 19.14 -38.25 5.40
N SER A 107 19.73 -38.96 4.43
CA SER A 107 20.13 -40.37 4.58
C SER A 107 21.12 -40.58 5.73
N ALA A 108 22.02 -39.62 5.96
CA ALA A 108 23.01 -39.65 7.04
C ALA A 108 22.40 -39.59 8.45
N ARG A 109 21.17 -39.07 8.58
CA ARG A 109 20.47 -38.91 9.87
C ARG A 109 19.31 -39.88 10.06
N ALA A 110 18.87 -40.54 8.99
CA ALA A 110 17.70 -41.40 9.02
C ALA A 110 18.04 -42.81 9.53
N HIS A 111 17.16 -43.39 10.34
CA HIS A 111 17.24 -44.80 10.75
C HIS A 111 16.75 -45.77 9.67
N THR A 112 16.12 -45.26 8.61
CA THR A 112 15.57 -46.04 7.50
C THR A 112 16.47 -45.92 6.27
N ALA A 113 16.65 -47.03 5.55
CA ALA A 113 17.52 -47.08 4.38
C ALA A 113 17.01 -46.28 3.16
N SER A 114 15.74 -45.87 3.11
CA SER A 114 15.18 -45.10 1.99
C SER A 114 14.40 -43.86 2.45
N CYS A 115 14.35 -42.84 1.59
CA CYS A 115 13.55 -41.64 1.84
C CYS A 115 12.04 -41.96 1.85
N PRO A 116 11.23 -41.34 2.72
CA PRO A 116 9.77 -41.45 2.68
C PRO A 116 9.19 -41.04 1.31
N SER A 117 8.05 -41.60 0.93
CA SER A 117 7.34 -41.22 -0.31
C SER A 117 6.71 -39.82 -0.24
N ALA A 118 6.45 -39.32 0.97
CA ALA A 118 6.01 -37.96 1.21
C ALA A 118 6.77 -37.39 2.41
N VAL A 119 7.39 -36.23 2.23
CA VAL A 119 8.14 -35.52 3.28
C VAL A 119 7.38 -34.25 3.66
N PRO A 120 6.68 -34.22 4.82
CA PRO A 120 5.92 -33.05 5.25
C PRO A 120 6.82 -31.94 5.77
N PHE A 121 6.37 -30.69 5.68
CA PHE A 121 7.04 -29.53 6.25
C PHE A 121 6.05 -28.46 6.72
N SER A 122 6.48 -27.67 7.71
CA SER A 122 5.79 -26.50 8.21
C SER A 122 6.83 -25.48 8.67
N VAL A 123 6.86 -24.32 8.03
CA VAL A 123 7.81 -23.23 8.32
C VAL A 123 7.08 -21.90 8.35
N VAL A 124 7.55 -20.95 9.16
CA VAL A 124 6.93 -19.62 9.29
C VAL A 124 7.81 -18.60 8.62
N LEU A 125 7.24 -17.75 7.76
CA LEU A 125 8.00 -16.67 7.14
C LEU A 125 8.53 -15.69 8.20
N PRO A 126 9.79 -15.24 8.08
CA PRO A 126 10.29 -14.15 8.92
C PRO A 126 9.44 -12.90 8.71
N SER A 127 9.47 -11.98 9.68
CA SER A 127 8.73 -10.71 9.59
C SER A 127 9.59 -9.53 9.16
N ARG A 128 10.92 -9.71 9.18
CA ARG A 128 11.91 -8.65 9.00
C ARG A 128 13.13 -9.22 8.28
N PHE A 129 13.88 -8.34 7.63
CA PHE A 129 15.21 -8.59 7.10
C PHE A 129 16.19 -7.54 7.64
N GLN A 130 17.49 -7.76 7.48
CA GLN A 130 18.52 -6.76 7.76
C GLN A 130 19.12 -6.31 6.44
N ASP A 131 19.29 -4.99 6.26
CA ASP A 131 20.02 -4.44 5.13
C ASP A 131 21.55 -4.54 5.34
N ASP A 132 22.32 -4.06 4.36
CA ASP A 132 23.78 -4.05 4.41
C ASP A 132 24.35 -3.19 5.55
N GLN A 133 23.52 -2.34 6.17
CA GLN A 133 23.85 -1.52 7.35
C GLN A 133 23.40 -2.18 8.66
N HIS A 134 22.96 -3.44 8.62
CA HIS A 134 22.36 -4.17 9.74
C HIS A 134 21.10 -3.51 10.34
N ILE A 135 20.46 -2.60 9.60
CA ILE A 135 19.20 -1.99 10.03
C ILE A 135 18.08 -2.98 9.72
N SER A 136 17.27 -3.27 10.74
CA SER A 136 16.17 -4.20 10.59
C SER A 136 14.95 -3.51 9.97
N HIS A 137 14.49 -4.02 8.82
CA HIS A 137 13.32 -3.56 8.09
C HIS A 137 12.22 -4.62 8.07
N PRO A 138 10.93 -4.25 8.00
CA PRO A 138 9.88 -5.23 7.70
C PRO A 138 10.08 -5.82 6.30
N LEU A 139 9.67 -7.08 6.09
CA LEU A 139 9.66 -7.63 4.73
C LEU A 139 8.72 -6.82 3.82
N PRO A 140 9.18 -6.37 2.64
CA PRO A 140 8.32 -5.67 1.68
C PRO A 140 7.33 -6.65 1.03
N PRO A 141 6.14 -6.17 0.63
CA PRO A 141 5.23 -6.98 -0.19
C PRO A 141 5.89 -7.36 -1.53
N THR A 142 5.43 -8.44 -2.16
CA THR A 142 5.73 -8.70 -3.58
C THR A 142 5.26 -7.50 -4.39
N TYR A 143 6.20 -6.83 -5.06
CA TYR A 143 5.94 -5.57 -5.74
C TYR A 143 6.87 -5.43 -6.94
N SER A 144 6.37 -4.85 -8.03
CA SER A 144 7.16 -4.57 -9.22
C SER A 144 6.80 -3.20 -9.74
N LEU A 145 7.82 -2.43 -10.10
CA LEU A 145 7.68 -1.10 -10.64
C LEU A 145 8.67 -0.91 -11.78
N THR A 146 8.16 -0.46 -12.92
CA THR A 146 8.96 -0.12 -14.09
C THR A 146 8.66 1.31 -14.48
N ILE A 147 9.69 2.15 -14.46
CA ILE A 147 9.61 3.57 -14.84
C ILE A 147 10.77 3.89 -15.79
N PRO A 148 10.72 5.00 -16.54
CA PRO A 148 11.88 5.43 -17.32
C PRO A 148 13.12 5.46 -16.43
N GLN A 149 14.19 4.79 -16.87
CA GLN A 149 15.50 4.73 -16.21
C GLN A 149 15.56 3.93 -14.90
N PHE A 150 14.47 3.28 -14.48
CA PHE A 150 14.45 2.56 -13.20
C PHE A 150 13.49 1.37 -13.18
N PHE A 151 13.98 0.24 -12.68
CA PHE A 151 13.23 -0.98 -12.45
C PHE A 151 13.43 -1.44 -11.02
N PHE A 152 12.34 -1.77 -10.34
CA PHE A 152 12.36 -2.29 -8.98
C PHE A 152 11.46 -3.50 -8.87
N ARG A 153 11.97 -4.56 -8.26
CA ARG A 153 11.22 -5.79 -8.06
C ARG A 153 11.55 -6.42 -6.72
N VAL A 154 10.51 -6.72 -5.96
CA VAL A 154 10.55 -7.61 -4.80
C VAL A 154 9.91 -8.92 -5.22
N SER A 155 10.63 -10.02 -5.01
CA SER A 155 10.10 -11.35 -5.35
C SER A 155 10.51 -12.40 -4.33
N TYR A 156 9.65 -13.41 -4.18
CA TYR A 156 9.87 -14.51 -3.27
C TYR A 156 9.64 -15.85 -3.97
N SER A 157 10.33 -16.88 -3.50
CA SER A 157 10.24 -18.23 -4.02
C SER A 157 10.46 -19.28 -2.94
N ILE A 158 9.81 -20.43 -3.14
CA ILE A 158 10.03 -21.65 -2.39
C ILE A 158 10.64 -22.65 -3.35
N SER A 159 11.73 -23.29 -2.95
CA SER A 159 12.35 -24.36 -3.71
C SER A 159 12.68 -25.56 -2.84
N VAL A 160 12.43 -26.75 -3.35
CA VAL A 160 12.89 -28.00 -2.73
C VAL A 160 14.04 -28.52 -3.56
N VAL A 161 15.18 -28.71 -2.93
CA VAL A 161 16.39 -29.29 -3.51
C VAL A 161 16.47 -30.75 -3.09
N ILE A 162 16.50 -31.63 -4.09
CA ILE A 162 16.68 -33.06 -3.94
C ILE A 162 17.89 -33.40 -4.81
N ILE A 163 17.71 -34.19 -5.87
CA ILE A 163 18.64 -34.31 -7.00
C ILE A 163 18.35 -33.18 -8.02
N LYS A 164 17.06 -32.93 -8.25
CA LYS A 164 16.56 -31.82 -9.08
C LYS A 164 15.88 -30.81 -8.17
N THR A 165 15.88 -29.56 -8.60
CA THR A 165 15.19 -28.49 -7.86
C THR A 165 13.75 -28.36 -8.36
N ILE A 166 12.79 -28.42 -7.44
CA ILE A 166 11.38 -28.05 -7.67
C ILE A 166 11.21 -26.64 -7.11
N SER A 167 10.92 -25.65 -7.94
CA SER A 167 10.79 -24.26 -7.49
C SER A 167 9.49 -23.61 -7.97
N THR A 168 8.89 -22.79 -7.10
CA THR A 168 7.77 -21.93 -7.44
C THR A 168 7.88 -20.58 -6.78
N LYS A 169 7.36 -19.54 -7.45
CA LYS A 169 7.24 -18.19 -6.87
C LYS A 169 5.99 -18.11 -6.01
N PHE A 170 5.99 -17.21 -5.03
CA PHE A 170 4.81 -16.88 -4.27
C PHE A 170 4.65 -15.38 -4.10
N ASN A 171 3.42 -14.95 -3.84
CA ASN A 171 3.10 -13.57 -3.50
C ASN A 171 3.16 -13.39 -1.98
N TYR A 172 4.02 -12.49 -1.51
CA TYR A 172 4.01 -12.03 -0.14
C TYR A 172 3.13 -10.79 -0.05
N CYS A 173 1.95 -10.94 0.56
CA CYS A 173 0.95 -9.89 0.72
C CYS A 173 0.71 -9.66 2.22
N PRO A 174 1.62 -8.95 2.92
CA PRO A 174 1.47 -8.67 4.33
C PRO A 174 0.19 -7.87 4.55
N ARG A 175 -0.78 -8.49 5.22
CA ARG A 175 -2.06 -7.85 5.51
C ARG A 175 -1.89 -6.78 6.58
N SER A 176 -2.52 -5.64 6.34
CA SER A 176 -2.71 -4.56 7.30
C SER A 176 -4.18 -4.15 7.25
N SER A 177 -4.74 -3.78 8.41
CA SER A 177 -6.12 -3.34 8.52
C SER A 177 -6.17 -1.93 9.10
N ALA A 178 -7.22 -1.19 8.75
CA ALA A 178 -7.47 0.11 9.34
C ALA A 178 -7.71 -0.07 10.85
N PRO A 179 -7.33 0.88 11.71
CA PRO A 179 -7.53 0.73 13.14
C PRO A 179 -8.97 1.00 13.59
N MET A 180 -9.76 1.68 12.77
CA MET A 180 -11.14 2.10 13.08
C MET A 180 -11.99 2.11 11.80
N PRO A 181 -13.32 1.93 11.92
CA PRO A 181 -14.24 2.09 10.79
C PRO A 181 -14.27 3.53 10.31
N ILE A 182 -14.57 3.73 9.03
CA ILE A 182 -15.07 5.01 8.54
C ILE A 182 -16.52 5.13 9.01
N GLN A 183 -16.75 5.89 10.07
CA GLN A 183 -18.10 6.26 10.51
C GLN A 183 -18.55 7.45 9.67
N SER A 184 -19.10 7.19 8.48
CA SER A 184 -19.71 8.24 7.67
C SER A 184 -21.21 8.04 7.70
N THR A 185 -21.95 9.08 8.08
CA THR A 185 -23.36 9.16 7.66
C THR A 185 -23.41 9.74 6.25
N SER A 186 -24.62 9.91 5.69
CA SER A 186 -24.80 10.39 4.33
C SER A 186 -24.52 11.88 4.13
N ASP A 187 -24.35 12.68 5.21
CA ASP A 187 -24.17 14.14 5.12
C ASP A 187 -23.05 14.67 6.02
N PHE A 188 -22.02 15.26 5.41
CA PHE A 188 -20.86 15.84 6.08
C PHE A 188 -21.25 16.89 7.13
N PHE A 189 -22.20 17.78 6.81
CA PHE A 189 -22.55 18.88 7.73
C PHE A 189 -23.32 18.38 8.95
N SER A 190 -24.04 17.27 8.80
CA SER A 190 -24.68 16.59 9.93
C SER A 190 -23.62 15.92 10.80
N ASP A 191 -22.68 15.18 10.21
CA ASP A 191 -21.59 14.52 10.93
C ASP A 191 -20.70 15.51 11.68
N LEU A 192 -20.35 16.65 11.06
CA LEU A 192 -19.52 17.66 11.70
C LEU A 192 -20.19 18.27 12.95
N LYS A 193 -21.53 18.28 13.00
CA LYS A 193 -22.28 18.78 14.16
C LYS A 193 -22.41 17.75 15.27
N THR A 194 -22.58 16.48 14.92
CA THR A 194 -22.82 15.41 15.88
C THR A 194 -21.54 14.73 16.37
N MET A 195 -20.52 14.66 15.52
CA MET A 195 -19.27 13.92 15.71
C MET A 195 -18.06 14.66 15.08
N PRO A 196 -17.76 15.91 15.49
CA PRO A 196 -16.65 16.68 14.92
C PRO A 196 -15.28 15.98 15.05
N GLU A 197 -15.08 15.16 16.08
CA GLU A 197 -13.86 14.39 16.33
C GLU A 197 -13.59 13.29 15.29
N GLU A 198 -14.63 12.86 14.56
CA GLU A 198 -14.48 11.91 13.44
C GLU A 198 -13.92 12.58 12.19
N TRP A 199 -13.81 13.91 12.18
CA TRP A 199 -13.30 14.67 11.05
C TRP A 199 -12.00 15.39 11.41
N ARG A 200 -11.04 15.31 10.50
CA ARG A 200 -9.82 16.11 10.50
C ARG A 200 -9.91 17.17 9.44
N GLN A 201 -9.69 18.42 9.84
CA GLN A 201 -9.54 19.54 8.92
C GLN A 201 -8.06 19.81 8.63
N VAL A 202 -7.74 19.99 7.35
CA VAL A 202 -6.42 20.40 6.85
C VAL A 202 -6.61 21.72 6.13
N VAL A 203 -5.87 22.75 6.54
CA VAL A 203 -5.98 24.09 5.98
C VAL A 203 -4.71 24.43 5.20
N SER A 204 -4.86 24.95 4.00
CA SER A 204 -3.76 25.46 3.18
C SER A 204 -4.11 26.83 2.61
N PRO A 205 -3.24 27.85 2.79
CA PRO A 205 -3.48 29.16 2.21
C PRO A 205 -3.35 29.12 0.67
N VAL A 206 -4.21 29.86 -0.02
CA VAL A 206 -4.16 30.09 -1.46
C VAL A 206 -3.69 31.52 -1.69
N ALA A 207 -2.38 31.68 -1.91
CA ALA A 207 -1.80 32.99 -2.14
C ALA A 207 -2.19 33.55 -3.52
N PRO A 208 -2.56 34.83 -3.60
CA PRO A 208 -2.75 35.49 -4.88
C PRO A 208 -1.40 35.67 -5.58
N ARG A 209 -1.41 35.92 -6.89
CA ARG A 209 -0.18 36.30 -7.60
C ARG A 209 0.35 37.64 -7.07
N PRO A 210 1.68 37.87 -7.08
CA PRO A 210 2.28 39.09 -6.50
C PRO A 210 1.76 40.43 -7.03
N ARG A 211 1.15 40.46 -8.22
CA ARG A 211 0.62 41.69 -8.86
C ARG A 211 -0.91 41.75 -8.87
N ALA A 212 -1.60 40.76 -8.31
CA ALA A 212 -3.04 40.73 -8.30
C ALA A 212 -3.58 41.56 -7.13
N SER A 213 -4.63 42.35 -7.37
CA SER A 213 -5.31 43.17 -6.35
C SER A 213 -6.38 42.39 -5.57
N VAL A 214 -6.22 41.08 -5.44
CA VAL A 214 -7.16 40.19 -4.72
C VAL A 214 -6.54 39.68 -3.42
N ARG A 215 -7.41 39.28 -2.48
CA ARG A 215 -7.02 38.86 -1.14
C ARG A 215 -6.78 37.35 -1.08
N PRO A 216 -5.90 36.85 -0.21
CA PRO A 216 -5.71 35.40 -0.03
C PRO A 216 -7.00 34.66 0.31
N LEU A 217 -7.08 33.40 -0.11
CA LEU A 217 -8.15 32.46 0.28
C LEU A 217 -7.58 31.36 1.16
N ASN A 218 -8.46 30.58 1.81
CA ASN A 218 -8.08 29.36 2.52
C ASN A 218 -8.76 28.14 1.88
N LEU A 219 -7.95 27.13 1.55
CA LEU A 219 -8.43 25.81 1.13
C LEU A 219 -8.49 24.91 2.37
N HIS A 220 -9.68 24.41 2.68
CA HIS A 220 -9.93 23.45 3.73
C HIS A 220 -10.25 22.09 3.11
N LEU A 221 -9.57 21.04 3.57
CA LEU A 221 -9.89 19.65 3.26
C LEU A 221 -10.29 18.94 4.54
N PHE A 222 -11.49 18.37 4.55
CA PHE A 222 -12.00 17.57 5.64
C PHE A 222 -11.97 16.09 5.24
N LEU A 223 -11.42 15.27 6.12
CA LEU A 223 -11.24 13.82 5.96
C LEU A 223 -11.63 13.10 7.25
N PRO A 224 -11.96 11.80 7.21
CA PRO A 224 -12.07 11.01 8.42
C PRO A 224 -10.77 11.07 9.24
N SER A 225 -10.90 11.23 10.55
CA SER A 225 -9.79 11.48 11.47
C SER A 225 -8.83 10.30 11.58
N ALA A 226 -9.29 9.08 11.26
CA ALA A 226 -8.50 7.85 11.24
C ALA A 226 -7.24 7.97 10.35
N GLY A 227 -7.33 8.68 9.20
CA GLY A 227 -6.21 8.89 8.27
C GLY A 227 -5.58 7.60 7.67
N THR A 228 -6.15 6.44 7.98
CA THR A 228 -5.74 5.12 7.51
C THR A 228 -6.96 4.43 6.90
N PHE A 229 -6.85 4.03 5.65
CA PHE A 229 -7.97 3.53 4.84
C PHE A 229 -7.58 2.24 4.13
N GLY A 230 -8.50 1.29 4.05
CA GLY A 230 -8.38 0.11 3.19
C GLY A 230 -8.27 0.50 1.72
N LEU A 231 -7.56 -0.29 0.91
CA LEU A 231 -7.48 -0.10 -0.54
C LEU A 231 -8.86 -0.13 -1.21
N THR A 232 -9.82 -0.83 -0.61
CA THR A 232 -11.20 -0.93 -1.11
C THR A 232 -12.17 0.09 -0.48
N ASP A 233 -11.69 0.97 0.40
CA ASP A 233 -12.54 1.93 1.09
C ASP A 233 -13.05 3.03 0.14
N SER A 234 -14.28 3.46 0.42
CA SER A 234 -14.84 4.72 -0.06
C SER A 234 -14.54 5.80 0.96
N ILE A 235 -13.56 6.65 0.68
CA ILE A 235 -13.11 7.70 1.60
C ILE A 235 -13.98 8.94 1.38
N PRO A 236 -14.87 9.32 2.31
CA PRO A 236 -15.63 10.55 2.19
C PRO A 236 -14.70 11.74 2.34
N ILE A 237 -14.87 12.76 1.51
CA ILE A 237 -14.07 13.99 1.55
C ILE A 237 -14.99 15.20 1.38
N HIS A 238 -14.67 16.29 2.08
CA HIS A 238 -15.27 17.60 1.85
C HIS A 238 -14.18 18.63 1.61
N ILE A 239 -14.33 19.44 0.57
CA ILE A 239 -13.39 20.49 0.21
C ILE A 239 -14.13 21.81 0.28
N GLN A 240 -13.54 22.79 0.96
CA GLN A 240 -14.11 24.12 1.10
C GLN A 240 -13.05 25.17 0.76
N LEU A 241 -13.42 26.16 -0.04
CA LEU A 241 -12.60 27.34 -0.32
C LEU A 241 -13.29 28.55 0.30
N THR A 242 -12.62 29.22 1.24
CA THR A 242 -13.18 30.36 1.99
C THR A 242 -12.40 31.64 1.72
N GLY A 243 -13.11 32.76 1.77
CA GLY A 243 -12.51 34.10 1.73
C GLY A 243 -13.45 35.17 1.14
N PRO A 244 -12.92 36.34 0.76
CA PRO A 244 -13.72 37.43 0.22
C PRO A 244 -14.43 37.04 -1.08
N ALA A 245 -15.68 37.48 -1.24
CA ALA A 245 -16.51 37.13 -2.38
C ALA A 245 -15.86 37.50 -3.73
N GLU A 246 -15.21 38.67 -3.85
CA GLU A 246 -14.51 39.06 -5.08
C GLU A 246 -13.35 38.13 -5.46
N SER A 247 -12.76 37.46 -4.47
CA SER A 247 -11.64 36.55 -4.64
C SER A 247 -12.10 35.16 -5.07
N LEU A 248 -13.24 34.69 -4.53
CA LEU A 248 -13.85 33.40 -4.88
C LEU A 248 -14.45 33.38 -6.30
N GLN A 249 -14.78 34.53 -6.88
CA GLN A 249 -15.23 34.61 -8.28
C GLN A 249 -14.24 33.98 -9.27
N ALA A 250 -12.94 33.95 -8.94
CA ALA A 250 -11.93 33.29 -9.75
C ALA A 250 -12.07 31.77 -9.79
N PHE A 251 -12.90 31.17 -8.93
CA PHE A 251 -13.11 29.73 -8.80
C PHE A 251 -14.59 29.33 -8.93
N LEU A 252 -15.44 30.21 -9.47
CA LEU A 252 -16.79 29.81 -9.85
C LEU A 252 -16.74 28.98 -11.15
N PRO A 253 -17.55 27.92 -11.27
CA PRO A 253 -17.57 27.10 -12.48
C PRO A 253 -18.02 27.91 -13.70
N GLU A 254 -17.23 27.86 -14.77
CA GLU A 254 -17.58 28.36 -16.11
C GLU A 254 -17.60 27.16 -17.07
N ASP A 255 -18.60 27.08 -17.96
CA ASP A 255 -18.65 26.10 -19.05
C ASP A 255 -18.32 24.65 -18.65
N ALA A 256 -18.95 24.17 -17.57
CA ALA A 256 -18.83 22.81 -17.02
C ALA A 256 -17.41 22.40 -16.53
N LYS A 257 -16.42 23.29 -16.53
CA LYS A 257 -15.10 22.98 -15.96
C LYS A 257 -15.12 23.16 -14.45
N VAL A 258 -14.98 22.04 -13.73
CA VAL A 258 -14.89 22.07 -12.26
C VAL A 258 -13.50 22.62 -11.87
N PRO A 259 -13.45 23.70 -11.06
CA PRO A 259 -12.19 24.34 -10.67
C PRO A 259 -11.42 23.56 -9.60
N VAL A 260 -12.06 22.53 -9.03
CA VAL A 260 -11.52 21.69 -7.96
C VAL A 260 -11.53 20.23 -8.41
N SER A 261 -10.43 19.54 -8.17
CA SER A 261 -10.37 18.09 -8.32
C SER A 261 -9.59 17.48 -7.17
N ALA A 262 -9.95 16.26 -6.78
CA ALA A 262 -9.22 15.48 -5.80
C ALA A 262 -8.86 14.11 -6.36
N THR A 263 -7.64 13.66 -6.07
CA THR A 263 -7.11 12.38 -6.54
C THR A 263 -6.36 11.66 -5.43
N LEU A 264 -6.41 10.33 -5.46
CA LEU A 264 -5.56 9.48 -4.65
C LEU A 264 -4.26 9.27 -5.41
N THR A 265 -3.16 9.70 -4.83
CA THR A 265 -1.85 9.75 -5.48
C THR A 265 -0.87 8.89 -4.70
N ARG A 266 -0.26 7.91 -5.37
CA ARG A 266 0.88 7.15 -4.86
C ARG A 266 2.18 7.79 -5.31
N GLN A 267 3.10 7.99 -4.38
CA GLN A 267 4.47 8.40 -4.66
C GLN A 267 5.44 7.28 -4.30
N VAL A 268 6.30 6.94 -5.25
CA VAL A 268 7.40 6.01 -5.04
C VAL A 268 8.70 6.78 -4.98
N PHE A 269 9.30 6.82 -3.81
CA PHE A 269 10.61 7.40 -3.56
C PHE A 269 11.66 6.32 -3.67
N VAL A 270 12.67 6.58 -4.49
CA VAL A 270 13.83 5.72 -4.65
C VAL A 270 15.03 6.50 -4.17
N ASN A 271 15.83 5.90 -3.28
CA ASN A 271 17.08 6.45 -2.80
C ASN A 271 18.22 5.47 -3.09
N LEU A 272 19.05 5.80 -4.08
CA LEU A 272 20.24 5.05 -4.44
C LEU A 272 21.46 5.69 -3.77
N ASN A 273 22.06 4.99 -2.80
CA ASN A 273 23.32 5.37 -2.14
C ASN A 273 23.37 6.82 -1.64
N GLY A 274 22.23 7.37 -1.20
CA GLY A 274 22.12 8.74 -0.68
C GLY A 274 22.23 9.85 -1.73
N ARG A 275 22.38 9.53 -3.03
CA ARG A 275 22.71 10.50 -4.09
C ARG A 275 21.55 10.80 -5.04
N SER A 276 20.76 9.80 -5.39
CA SER A 276 19.69 9.96 -6.39
C SER A 276 18.33 9.70 -5.76
N LYS A 277 17.55 10.79 -5.60
CA LYS A 277 16.13 10.72 -5.23
C LYS A 277 15.29 10.81 -6.49
N SER A 278 14.80 9.67 -6.99
CA SER A 278 13.73 9.67 -7.99
C SER A 278 12.39 9.59 -7.28
N THR A 279 11.42 10.37 -7.74
CA THR A 279 10.04 10.32 -7.24
C THR A 279 9.11 10.11 -8.41
N GLN A 280 8.52 8.92 -8.50
CA GLN A 280 7.41 8.72 -9.42
C GLN A 280 6.09 9.04 -8.72
N ARG A 281 5.19 9.68 -9.45
CA ARG A 281 3.83 9.95 -9.01
C ARG A 281 2.85 9.16 -9.89
N LEU A 282 1.96 8.41 -9.26
CA LEU A 282 0.93 7.61 -9.91
C LEU A 282 -0.43 8.03 -9.34
N VAL A 283 -1.39 8.35 -10.20
CA VAL A 283 -2.77 8.52 -9.76
C VAL A 283 -3.40 7.14 -9.67
N ILE A 284 -3.85 6.75 -8.48
CA ILE A 284 -4.44 5.43 -8.19
C ILE A 284 -5.94 5.52 -7.92
N GLY A 285 -6.50 6.73 -7.87
CA GLY A 285 -7.93 6.96 -7.63
C GLY A 285 -8.36 8.40 -7.92
N HIS A 286 -9.65 8.58 -8.17
CA HIS A 286 -10.26 9.89 -8.45
C HIS A 286 -11.47 10.11 -7.54
N ALA A 287 -11.62 11.34 -7.05
CA ALA A 287 -12.79 11.71 -6.28
C ALA A 287 -13.98 11.99 -7.21
N ARG A 288 -15.16 11.58 -6.78
CA ARG A 288 -16.45 12.02 -7.33
C ARG A 288 -16.96 13.18 -6.48
N LEU A 289 -16.63 14.40 -6.89
CA LEU A 289 -17.00 15.62 -6.19
C LEU A 289 -18.33 16.18 -6.73
N VAL A 290 -19.17 16.63 -5.82
CA VAL A 290 -20.45 17.31 -6.09
C VAL A 290 -20.38 18.70 -5.46
N PRO A 291 -20.57 19.78 -6.24
CA PRO A 291 -20.62 21.12 -5.69
C PRO A 291 -21.88 21.31 -4.84
N HIS A 292 -21.74 22.00 -3.71
CA HIS A 292 -22.86 22.46 -2.91
C HIS A 292 -23.18 23.93 -3.22
N PRO A 293 -24.45 24.36 -3.07
CA PRO A 293 -24.80 25.77 -3.19
C PRO A 293 -23.98 26.62 -2.20
N PRO A 294 -23.50 27.80 -2.62
CA PRO A 294 -22.80 28.70 -1.71
C PRO A 294 -23.72 29.09 -0.55
N GLN A 295 -23.20 29.03 0.67
CA GLN A 295 -23.96 29.47 1.85
C GLN A 295 -23.78 30.98 2.03
N PRO A 296 -24.87 31.75 2.16
CA PRO A 296 -24.76 33.18 2.42
C PRO A 296 -24.20 33.40 3.83
N ASN A 297 -23.04 34.04 3.92
CA ASN A 297 -22.45 34.48 5.18
C ASN A 297 -22.00 35.92 4.99
N GLU A 298 -22.34 36.79 5.96
CA GLU A 298 -22.19 38.25 5.83
C GLU A 298 -20.74 38.70 5.73
N PHE A 299 -19.78 37.89 6.22
CA PHE A 299 -18.37 38.27 6.35
C PHE A 299 -17.42 37.52 5.41
N GLU A 300 -17.63 36.22 5.20
CA GLU A 300 -16.80 35.38 4.33
C GLU A 300 -17.67 34.41 3.55
N ALA A 301 -17.54 34.42 2.22
CA ALA A 301 -18.21 33.45 1.38
C ALA A 301 -17.42 32.13 1.34
N SER A 302 -18.11 31.03 1.00
CA SER A 302 -17.50 29.72 0.80
C SER A 302 -17.98 29.09 -0.51
N LEU A 303 -17.09 28.29 -1.10
CA LEU A 303 -17.42 27.32 -2.14
C LEU A 303 -17.13 25.93 -1.59
N ASP A 304 -18.10 25.04 -1.71
CA ASP A 304 -18.10 23.74 -1.04
C ASP A 304 -18.27 22.60 -2.04
N TRP A 305 -17.51 21.52 -1.87
CA TRP A 305 -17.58 20.30 -2.66
C TRP A 305 -17.52 19.07 -1.76
N GLY A 306 -18.59 18.30 -1.72
CA GLY A 306 -18.65 17.01 -1.02
C GLY A 306 -18.43 15.86 -2.00
N GLY A 307 -17.85 14.75 -1.55
CA GLY A 307 -17.66 13.60 -2.42
C GLY A 307 -17.02 12.40 -1.79
N VAL A 308 -16.72 11.42 -2.63
CA VAL A 308 -16.08 10.16 -2.24
C VAL A 308 -14.88 9.91 -3.12
N LEU A 309 -13.77 9.51 -2.48
CA LEU A 309 -12.53 9.10 -3.12
C LEU A 309 -12.34 7.59 -2.97
N THR A 310 -12.13 6.89 -4.08
CA THR A 310 -11.87 5.44 -4.10
C THR A 310 -10.57 5.14 -4.84
N CYS A 311 -9.85 4.10 -4.39
CA CYS A 311 -8.75 3.55 -5.18
C CYS A 311 -9.36 2.75 -6.35
N SER A 312 -9.20 3.26 -7.57
CA SER A 312 -9.77 2.66 -8.77
C SER A 312 -8.76 1.84 -9.58
N ASN A 313 -7.47 1.89 -9.20
CA ASN A 313 -6.42 1.17 -9.92
C ASN A 313 -6.30 -0.29 -9.41
N PRO A 314 -6.67 -1.29 -10.23
CA PRO A 314 -6.62 -2.70 -9.82
C PRO A 314 -5.18 -3.23 -9.64
N GLU A 315 -4.17 -2.55 -10.19
CA GLU A 315 -2.76 -2.91 -10.01
C GLU A 315 -2.24 -2.51 -8.63
N THR A 316 -2.98 -1.67 -7.89
CA THR A 316 -2.62 -1.23 -6.55
C THR A 316 -3.04 -2.30 -5.54
N LEU A 317 -2.23 -3.35 -5.43
CA LEU A 317 -2.51 -4.51 -4.57
C LEU A 317 -1.86 -4.42 -3.17
N VAL A 318 -1.03 -3.40 -2.94
CA VAL A 318 -0.22 -3.28 -1.73
C VAL A 318 -0.40 -1.91 -1.09
N GLY A 319 -0.37 -1.87 0.25
CA GLY A 319 -0.33 -0.63 1.01
C GLY A 319 1.03 0.06 0.95
N MET A 320 1.22 1.07 1.80
CA MET A 320 2.52 1.73 1.96
C MET A 320 3.57 0.77 2.53
N PHE A 321 4.84 0.95 2.12
CA PHE A 321 5.97 0.26 2.72
C PHE A 321 7.25 1.08 2.53
N ASP A 322 8.23 0.83 3.41
CA ASP A 322 9.56 1.45 3.36
C ASP A 322 10.60 0.37 3.64
N VAL A 323 11.57 0.26 2.72
CA VAL A 323 12.72 -0.66 2.81
C VAL A 323 14.04 0.10 2.70
N GLY A 324 14.05 1.38 3.08
CA GLY A 324 15.21 2.26 3.08
C GLY A 324 15.51 2.85 1.69
N CYS A 325 15.84 1.98 0.72
CA CYS A 325 16.16 2.41 -0.64
C CYS A 325 14.91 2.64 -1.51
N VAL A 326 13.76 2.06 -1.16
CA VAL A 326 12.46 2.33 -1.79
C VAL A 326 11.42 2.57 -0.72
N ARG A 327 10.61 3.60 -0.95
CA ARG A 327 9.47 3.94 -0.11
C ARG A 327 8.26 4.22 -0.99
N VAL A 328 7.15 3.57 -0.69
CA VAL A 328 5.84 3.82 -1.29
C VAL A 328 4.98 4.56 -0.28
N GLN A 329 4.47 5.74 -0.64
CA GLN A 329 3.58 6.56 0.18
C GLN A 329 2.35 7.00 -0.61
N ASP A 330 1.25 7.21 0.09
CA ASP A 330 -0.02 7.59 -0.50
C ASP A 330 -0.47 8.98 0.01
N PHE A 331 -1.11 9.74 -0.87
CA PHE A 331 -1.53 11.10 -0.63
C PHE A 331 -2.92 11.34 -1.20
N ILE A 332 -3.71 12.15 -0.52
CA ILE A 332 -4.84 12.83 -1.15
C ILE A 332 -4.30 14.13 -1.73
N ALA A 333 -4.41 14.26 -3.06
CA ALA A 333 -4.01 15.46 -3.78
C ALA A 333 -5.25 16.26 -4.16
N VAL A 334 -5.32 17.52 -3.73
CA VAL A 334 -6.35 18.47 -4.13
C VAL A 334 -5.73 19.48 -5.09
N ASP A 335 -6.19 19.51 -6.33
CA ASP A 335 -5.76 20.47 -7.34
C ASP A 335 -6.85 21.54 -7.52
N LEU A 336 -6.47 22.81 -7.31
CA LEU A 336 -7.28 23.99 -7.59
C LEU A 336 -6.79 24.65 -8.88
N ARG A 337 -7.72 24.92 -9.79
CA ARG A 337 -7.48 25.59 -11.07
C ARG A 337 -8.36 26.84 -11.15
N PRO A 338 -7.80 28.04 -10.88
CA PRO A 338 -8.55 29.26 -11.04
C PRO A 338 -8.90 29.49 -12.51
N ARG A 339 -10.09 30.03 -12.75
CA ARG A 339 -10.50 30.58 -14.04
C ARG A 339 -9.62 31.77 -14.42
N ASP A 340 -9.41 32.69 -13.48
CA ASP A 340 -8.54 33.84 -13.66
C ASP A 340 -7.11 33.52 -13.18
N VAL A 341 -6.32 32.98 -14.12
CA VAL A 341 -4.92 32.63 -13.87
C VAL A 341 -4.01 33.83 -13.65
N LEU A 342 -4.49 35.07 -13.87
CA LEU A 342 -3.75 36.30 -13.56
C LEU A 342 -3.90 36.66 -12.09
N LYS A 343 -5.04 36.32 -11.48
CA LYS A 343 -5.29 36.51 -10.04
C LYS A 343 -4.63 35.43 -9.19
N TYR A 344 -4.81 34.17 -9.56
CA TYR A 344 -4.29 33.03 -8.80
C TYR A 344 -3.48 32.09 -9.71
N GLY A 345 -2.49 31.41 -9.12
CA GLY A 345 -1.83 30.28 -9.79
C GLY A 345 -2.64 28.99 -9.62
N ASN A 346 -2.35 27.99 -10.45
CA ASN A 346 -2.75 26.62 -10.13
C ASN A 346 -2.12 26.23 -8.79
N MET A 347 -2.92 25.67 -7.90
CA MET A 347 -2.46 25.22 -6.60
C MET A 347 -2.68 23.73 -6.47
N ARG A 348 -1.75 23.04 -5.82
CA ARG A 348 -1.87 21.64 -5.47
C ARG A 348 -1.52 21.46 -4.00
N MET A 349 -2.46 20.92 -3.24
CA MET A 349 -2.24 20.47 -1.87
C MET A 349 -2.04 18.95 -1.87
N LEU A 350 -1.06 18.47 -1.11
CA LEU A 350 -0.83 17.05 -0.87
C LEU A 350 -0.97 16.77 0.61
N HIS A 351 -1.94 15.94 0.99
CA HIS A 351 -2.11 15.47 2.37
C HIS A 351 -1.74 13.99 2.46
N PRO A 352 -0.74 13.60 3.27
CA PRO A 352 -0.36 12.20 3.42
C PRO A 352 -1.48 11.41 4.09
N ILE A 353 -1.73 10.20 3.57
CA ILE A 353 -2.64 9.23 4.17
C ILE A 353 -1.95 7.86 4.20
N ARG A 354 -2.53 6.91 4.92
CA ARG A 354 -2.08 5.52 4.92
C ARG A 354 -3.10 4.65 4.22
N LEU A 355 -2.69 3.93 3.17
CA LEU A 355 -3.47 2.84 2.60
C LEU A 355 -3.01 1.49 3.16
N VAL A 356 -3.98 0.67 3.55
CA VAL A 356 -3.79 -0.69 4.07
C VAL A 356 -4.54 -1.70 3.20
N THR A 357 -4.15 -2.98 3.25
CA THR A 357 -4.73 -3.98 2.34
C THR A 357 -6.19 -4.26 2.61
N ASP A 358 -6.61 -4.23 3.88
CA ASP A 358 -7.95 -4.62 4.29
C ASP A 358 -8.70 -3.44 4.91
N SER A 359 -9.94 -3.25 4.45
CA SER A 359 -10.93 -2.38 5.09
C SER A 359 -11.20 -2.80 6.54
N TRP A 360 -11.69 -1.87 7.34
CA TRP A 360 -12.24 -2.21 8.65
C TRP A 360 -13.48 -3.10 8.51
N PHE A 361 -13.64 -4.06 9.42
CA PHE A 361 -14.84 -4.89 9.51
C PHE A 361 -15.39 -4.85 10.94
N VAL A 362 -16.69 -4.58 11.09
CA VAL A 362 -17.38 -4.73 12.38
C VAL A 362 -17.77 -6.20 12.54
N PRO A 363 -17.33 -6.90 13.59
CA PRO A 363 -17.77 -8.27 13.84
C PRO A 363 -19.28 -8.31 14.04
N SER A 364 -19.99 -9.02 13.15
CA SER A 364 -21.41 -9.34 13.30
C SER A 364 -21.67 -10.38 14.37
#